data_AF-A0A0F8Y806-F1
#
_entry.id   AF-A0A0F8Y806-F1
#
_cell.length_a   1.000
_cell.length_b   1.000
_cell.length_c   1.000
_cell.angle_alpha   90.00
_cell.angle_beta   90.00
_cell.angle_gamma   90.00
#
_symmetry.space_group_name_H-M   'P 1'
#
loop_
_entity.id
_entity.type
_entity.pdbx_description
1 polymer ?
#
loop_
_entity_poly.entity_id
_entity_poly.type
_entity_poly.pdbx_seq_one_letter_code
_entity_poly.pdbx_strand_id
1 'polypeptide(L)'
;MLINSIYKVNQGEGQTTGVVMTLLRLQGCPLKCDFCDSMYSVDGAGKEMTTEEVIKEVGNPNWLMISGGEPLMQSDSLDEFIMTIPNYTNI
;
A
#
# COMPACT_ATOMS: atom_id res chain seq x y z
N MET A 1 -4.14 -8.99 -6.05
CA MET A 1 -3.29 -7.83 -5.71
C MET A 1 -1.89 -8.34 -5.42
N LEU A 2 -0.89 -7.79 -6.08
CA LEU A 2 0.50 -8.14 -5.85
C LEU A 2 1.07 -7.24 -4.77
N ILE A 3 1.28 -7.80 -3.57
CA ILE A 3 1.66 -7.07 -2.37
C ILE A 3 3.14 -7.27 -2.05
N ASN A 4 3.85 -6.19 -1.74
CA ASN A 4 5.22 -6.26 -1.25
C ASN A 4 5.26 -6.45 0.27
N SER A 5 4.51 -5.63 1.02
CA SER A 5 4.53 -5.67 2.48
C SER A 5 3.32 -4.98 3.12
N ILE A 6 2.87 -5.49 4.26
CA ILE A 6 1.83 -4.88 5.11
C ILE A 6 2.37 -4.82 6.54
N TYR A 7 2.47 -3.62 7.14
CA TYR A 7 2.94 -3.47 8.52
C TYR A 7 2.54 -2.12 9.15
N LYS A 8 2.61 -2.03 10.48
CA LYS A 8 2.41 -0.76 11.21
C LYS A 8 3.68 0.08 11.21
N VAL A 9 3.54 1.38 11.01
CA VAL A 9 4.65 2.34 10.93
C VAL A 9 4.25 3.69 11.54
N ASN A 10 5.25 4.45 11.99
CA ASN A 10 5.11 5.90 12.20
C ASN A 10 5.42 6.59 10.90
N GLN A 11 4.47 7.36 10.34
CA GLN A 11 4.70 8.00 9.06
C GLN A 11 5.84 9.00 9.12
N GLY A 12 6.80 8.87 8.20
CA GLY A 12 8.02 9.67 8.20
C GLY A 12 7.92 10.96 7.39
N GLU A 13 6.93 11.08 6.51
CA GLU A 13 6.89 12.12 5.47
C GLU A 13 5.51 12.76 5.29
N GLY A 14 5.51 13.98 4.75
CA GLY A 14 4.28 14.69 4.38
C GLY A 14 3.48 15.22 5.58
N GLN A 15 2.19 15.48 5.35
CA GLN A 15 1.33 16.19 6.31
C GLN A 15 1.00 15.38 7.56
N THR A 16 1.04 14.05 7.47
CA THR A 16 0.73 13.12 8.56
C THR A 16 2.00 12.57 9.24
N THR A 17 3.14 13.25 9.08
CA THR A 17 4.40 12.88 9.75
C THR A 17 4.19 12.71 11.26
N GLY A 18 4.64 11.57 11.81
CA GLY A 18 4.50 11.19 13.22
C GLY A 18 3.22 10.41 13.54
N VAL A 19 2.26 10.30 12.62
CA VAL A 19 1.03 9.52 12.83
C VAL A 19 1.33 8.02 12.71
N VAL A 20 0.85 7.23 13.66
CA VAL A 20 0.88 5.75 13.60
C VAL A 20 -0.18 5.29 12.60
N MET A 21 0.23 4.52 11.59
CA MET A 21 -0.66 4.00 10.55
C MET A 21 -0.23 2.60 10.07
N THR A 22 -1.13 1.91 9.40
CA THR A 22 -0.78 0.71 8.64
C THR A 22 -0.33 1.13 7.24
N LEU A 23 0.85 0.67 6.81
CA LEU A 23 1.32 0.79 5.45
C LEU A 23 0.93 -0.47 4.67
N LEU A 24 0.24 -0.29 3.55
CA LEU A 24 0.03 -1.28 2.49
C LEU A 24 0.93 -0.91 1.32
N ARG A 25 2.02 -1.65 1.13
CA ARG A 25 2.96 -1.45 0.02
C ARG A 25 2.69 -2.47 -1.07
N LEU A 26 2.27 -2.02 -2.26
CA LEU A 26 2.08 -2.89 -3.41
C LEU A 26 3.43 -3.16 -4.10
N GLN A 27 3.46 -4.14 -4.99
CA GLN A 27 4.63 -4.49 -5.79
C GLN A 27 4.46 -3.98 -7.23
N GLY A 28 5.56 -3.55 -7.82
CA GLY A 28 5.66 -3.14 -9.22
C GLY A 28 5.61 -1.62 -9.38
N CYS A 29 6.46 -1.09 -10.26
CA CYS A 29 6.40 0.28 -10.75
C CYS A 29 6.75 0.31 -12.25
N PRO A 30 6.07 1.09 -13.10
CA PRO A 30 6.45 1.24 -14.50
C PRO A 30 7.77 2.01 -14.67
N LEU A 31 8.18 2.73 -13.62
CA LEU A 31 9.45 3.47 -13.57
C LEU A 31 10.51 2.68 -12.81
N LYS A 32 11.77 2.87 -13.20
CA LYS A 32 12.96 2.33 -12.54
C LYS A 32 13.92 3.47 -12.23
N CYS A 33 13.49 4.38 -11.37
CA CYS A 33 14.25 5.58 -11.04
C CYS A 33 15.56 5.21 -10.32
N ASP A 34 16.69 5.74 -10.80
CA ASP A 34 18.02 5.47 -10.21
C ASP A 34 18.15 5.89 -8.73
N PHE A 35 17.29 6.80 -8.29
CA PHE A 35 17.25 7.34 -6.93
C PHE A 35 16.14 6.74 -6.07
N CYS A 36 15.50 5.65 -6.50
CA CYS A 36 14.45 5.01 -5.71
C CYS A 36 15.05 4.31 -4.49
N ASP A 37 14.65 4.74 -3.29
CA ASP A 37 15.03 4.13 -2.02
C ASP A 37 14.35 2.76 -1.75
N SER A 38 13.37 2.42 -2.59
CA SER A 38 12.43 1.31 -2.43
C SER A 38 12.44 0.38 -3.65
N MET A 39 13.59 0.23 -4.32
CA MET A 39 13.71 -0.62 -5.53
C MET A 39 13.21 -2.05 -5.32
N TYR A 40 13.29 -2.58 -4.09
CA TYR A 40 12.73 -3.89 -3.75
C TYR A 40 11.22 -4.02 -4.02
N SER A 41 10.45 -2.94 -3.97
CA SER A 41 9.02 -2.92 -4.33
C SER A 41 8.77 -2.62 -5.82
N VAL A 42 9.82 -2.48 -6.63
CA VAL A 42 9.73 -2.27 -8.09
C VAL A 42 9.99 -3.57 -8.85
N ASP A 43 11.12 -4.23 -8.58
CA ASP A 43 11.60 -5.40 -9.33
C ASP A 43 11.76 -6.68 -8.48
N GLY A 44 11.46 -6.60 -7.18
CA GLY A 44 11.43 -7.74 -6.27
C GLY A 44 10.22 -8.66 -6.45
N ALA A 45 10.17 -9.70 -5.62
CA ALA A 45 9.04 -10.61 -5.54
C ALA A 45 7.95 -10.02 -4.65
N GLY A 46 6.72 -9.96 -5.18
CA GLY A 46 5.52 -9.72 -4.39
C GLY A 46 4.78 -11.01 -4.08
N LYS A 47 3.79 -10.92 -3.18
CA LYS A 47 2.85 -11.99 -2.87
C LYS A 47 1.49 -11.64 -3.49
N GLU A 48 0.98 -12.53 -4.33
CA GLU A 48 -0.41 -12.43 -4.80
C GLU A 48 -1.35 -12.69 -3.62
N MET A 49 -2.29 -11.76 -3.42
CA MET A 49 -3.30 -11.80 -2.37
C MET A 49 -4.65 -11.38 -2.93
N THR A 50 -5.73 -12.00 -2.46
CA THR A 50 -7.09 -11.52 -2.75
C THR A 50 -7.42 -10.27 -1.94
N THR A 51 -8.44 -9.52 -2.36
CA THR A 51 -8.96 -8.36 -1.63
C THR A 51 -9.26 -8.70 -0.17
N GLU A 52 -9.88 -9.86 0.08
CA GLU A 52 -10.23 -10.33 1.42
C GLU A 52 -8.99 -10.65 2.27
N GLU A 53 -7.97 -11.24 1.68
CA GLU A 53 -6.70 -11.51 2.36
C GLU A 53 -6.00 -10.20 2.77
N VAL A 54 -5.99 -9.20 1.87
CA VAL A 54 -5.41 -7.89 2.16
C VAL A 54 -6.19 -7.18 3.26
N ILE A 55 -7.53 -7.17 3.22
CA ILE A 55 -8.36 -6.58 4.28
C ILE A 55 -8.08 -7.25 5.63
N LYS A 56 -8.01 -8.59 5.64
CA LYS A 56 -7.73 -9.35 6.85
C LYS A 56 -6.35 -9.01 7.44
N GLU A 57 -5.34 -8.84 6.59
CA GLU A 57 -3.97 -8.54 7.02
C GLU A 57 -3.78 -7.07 7.44
N VAL A 58 -4.43 -6.14 6.73
CA VAL A 58 -4.49 -4.71 7.10
C VAL A 58 -5.22 -4.50 8.43
N GLY A 59 -6.27 -5.28 8.69
CA GLY A 59 -7.09 -5.18 9.89
C GLY A 59 -7.97 -3.94 9.87
N ASN A 60 -8.11 -3.27 11.02
CA ASN A 60 -8.93 -2.07 11.18
C ASN A 60 -8.10 -0.88 11.69
N PRO A 61 -7.22 -0.30 10.85
CA PRO A 61 -6.38 0.81 11.26
C PRO A 61 -7.15 2.13 11.28
N ASN A 62 -6.78 3.03 12.20
CA ASN A 62 -7.29 4.41 12.18
C ASN A 62 -6.79 5.19 10.94
N TRP A 63 -5.61 4.81 10.43
CA TRP A 63 -4.96 5.42 9.28
C TRP A 63 -4.35 4.31 8.42
N LEU A 64 -4.67 4.33 7.12
CA LEU A 64 -4.12 3.42 6.13
C LEU A 64 -3.36 4.25 5.09
N MET A 65 -2.10 3.93 4.88
CA MET A 65 -1.30 4.45 3.78
C MET A 65 -1.15 3.37 2.72
N ILE A 66 -1.53 3.72 1.49
CA ILE A 66 -1.34 2.86 0.33
C ILE A 66 -0.20 3.45 -0.50
N SER A 67 0.82 2.65 -0.79
CA SER A 67 2.05 3.08 -1.47
C SER A 67 2.67 1.91 -2.25
N GLY A 68 3.80 2.14 -2.91
CA GLY A 68 4.69 1.11 -3.47
C GLY A 68 4.12 0.28 -4.62
N GLY A 69 4.95 -0.24 -5.52
CA GLY A 69 5.92 0.62 -6.19
C GLY A 69 5.14 1.84 -6.68
N GLU A 70 4.49 1.75 -7.82
CA GLU A 70 3.43 2.68 -8.22
C GLU A 70 2.07 2.05 -7.88
N PRO A 71 1.36 2.49 -6.83
CA PRO A 71 0.10 1.87 -6.41
C PRO A 71 -0.97 1.92 -7.51
N LEU A 72 -0.97 2.96 -8.36
CA LEU A 72 -1.93 3.08 -9.46
C LEU A 72 -1.65 2.13 -10.62
N MET A 73 -0.53 1.40 -10.63
CA MET A 73 -0.31 0.32 -11.61
C MET A 73 -1.29 -0.85 -11.39
N GLN A 74 -1.83 -0.99 -10.18
CA GLN A 74 -2.83 -1.99 -9.83
C GLN A 74 -4.21 -1.35 -9.57
N SER A 75 -4.58 -0.30 -10.32
CA SER A 75 -5.79 0.50 -10.08
C SER A 75 -7.06 -0.34 -9.94
N ASP A 76 -7.28 -1.33 -10.80
CA ASP A 76 -8.52 -2.12 -10.78
C ASP A 76 -8.70 -2.89 -9.47
N SER A 77 -7.65 -3.55 -8.99
CA SER A 77 -7.69 -4.27 -7.71
C SER A 77 -7.64 -3.32 -6.51
N LEU A 78 -7.02 -2.14 -6.67
CA LEU A 78 -7.00 -1.10 -5.64
C LEU A 78 -8.39 -0.48 -5.45
N ASP A 79 -9.11 -0.23 -6.54
CA ASP A 79 -10.48 0.28 -6.53
C ASP A 79 -11.42 -0.71 -5.83
N GLU A 80 -11.33 -2.00 -6.17
CA GLU A 80 -12.08 -3.06 -5.51
C GLU A 80 -11.81 -3.08 -3.99
N PHE A 81 -10.54 -2.99 -3.59
CA PHE A 81 -10.13 -2.93 -2.20
C PHE A 81 -10.72 -1.71 -1.47
N ILE A 82 -10.58 -0.51 -2.05
CA ILE A 82 -11.10 0.74 -1.46
C ILE A 82 -12.63 0.69 -1.32
N MET A 83 -13.34 0.19 -2.33
CA MET A 83 -14.81 0.05 -2.27
C MET A 83 -15.29 -0.94 -1.22
N THR A 84 -14.44 -1.87 -0.80
CA THR A 84 -14.78 -2.90 0.20
C THR A 84 -14.50 -2.44 1.64
N ILE A 85 -13.66 -1.41 1.85
CA ILE A 85 -13.36 -0.90 3.19
C ILE A 85 -14.51 -0.01 3.69
N PRO A 86 -15.17 -0.36 4.82
CA PRO A 86 -16.24 0.46 5.37
C PRO A 86 -15.72 1.79 5.93
N ASN A 87 -16.45 2.88 5.69
CA ASN A 87 -16.20 4.21 6.28
C ASN A 87 -14.86 4.89 5.91
N TYR A 88 -14.29 4.58 4.75
CA TYR A 88 -13.14 5.32 4.24
C TYR A 88 -13.52 6.78 3.95
N THR A 89 -12.77 7.72 4.52
CA THR A 89 -12.85 9.14 4.19
C THR A 89 -11.50 9.58 3.66
N ASN A 90 -11.47 10.14 2.45
CA ASN A 90 -10.29 10.82 1.91
C ASN A 90 -10.05 12.09 2.74
N ILE A 91 -8.93 12.15 3.47
CA ILE A 91 -8.45 13.35 4.18
C ILE A 91 -7.21 13.86 3.47
#